data_AF-A0A354G3V3-F1
#
_entry.id   AF-A0A354G3V3-F1
#
_cell.length_a   1.000
_cell.length_b   1.000
_cell.length_c   1.000
_cell.angle_alpha   90.00
_cell.angle_beta   90.00
_cell.angle_gamma   90.00
#
_symmetry.space_group_name_H-M   'P 1'
#
loop_
_entity.id
_entity.type
_entity.pdbx_description
1 polymer ?
#
loop_
_entity_poly.entity_id
_entity_poly.type
_entity_poly.pdbx_seq_one_letter_code
_entity_poly.pdbx_strand_id
1 'polypeptide(L)'
;RLKIISDLQEELNGVRAAYQESLENDPAYQELQEEVAKFRENSKDKKVQVTSNQTMKAMADQMKELKTEISENKDILGQELADYYKESGSMEITDEDGNVKRIVFSVKLVNG
;
A
#
# COMPACT_ATOMS: atom_id res chain seq x y z
N ARG A 1 28.48 21.92 15.01
CA ARG A 1 27.27 21.09 15.15
C ARG A 1 26.89 20.41 13.83
N LEU A 2 26.73 21.14 12.73
CA LEU A 2 26.47 20.52 11.41
C LEU A 2 27.53 19.50 10.99
N LYS A 3 28.82 19.82 11.15
CA LYS A 3 29.91 18.85 10.91
C LYS A 3 29.77 17.57 11.74
N ILE A 4 29.51 17.70 13.05
CA ILE A 4 29.29 16.55 13.94
C ILE A 4 28.13 15.66 13.45
N ILE A 5 27.04 16.26 12.97
CA ILE A 5 25.90 15.50 12.42
C ILE A 5 26.31 14.78 11.12
N SER A 6 27.04 15.46 10.24
CA SER A 6 27.55 14.85 9.00
C SER A 6 28.47 13.68 9.29
N ASP A 7 29.41 13.84 10.22
CA ASP A 7 30.38 12.80 10.59
C ASP A 7 29.64 11.58 11.20
N LEU A 8 28.65 11.80 12.06
CA LEU A 8 27.82 10.73 12.63
C LEU A 8 26.94 10.03 11.59
N GLN A 9 26.46 10.75 10.58
CA GLN A 9 25.68 10.16 9.47
C GLN A 9 26.55 9.27 8.60
N GLU A 10 27.80 9.67 8.33
CA GLU A 10 28.76 8.87 7.58
C GLU A 10 29.13 7.60 8.35
N GLU A 11 29.43 7.72 9.64
CA GLU A 11 29.72 6.57 10.51
C GLU A 11 28.52 5.61 10.59
N LEU A 12 27.30 6.12 10.76
CA LEU A 12 26.08 5.30 10.77
C LEU A 12 25.89 4.54 9.44
N ASN A 13 26.14 5.20 8.31
CA ASN A 13 26.03 4.57 7.01
C ASN A 13 27.09 3.46 6.82
N GLY A 14 28.32 3.70 7.28
CA GLY A 14 29.38 2.69 7.28
C GLY A 14 29.03 1.47 8.12
N VAL A 15 28.56 1.67 9.35
CA VAL A 15 28.12 0.58 10.24
C VAL A 15 26.95 -0.20 9.65
N ARG A 16 25.98 0.48 9.02
CA ARG A 16 24.87 -0.18 8.32
C ARG A 16 25.34 -1.02 7.15
N ALA A 17 26.26 -0.52 6.34
CA ALA A 17 26.80 -1.27 5.20
C ALA A 17 27.55 -2.52 5.68
N ALA A 18 28.43 -2.38 6.67
CA ALA A 18 29.18 -3.50 7.23
C ALA A 18 28.25 -4.54 7.91
N TYR A 19 27.21 -4.10 8.62
CA TYR A 19 26.21 -4.99 9.20
C TYR A 19 25.47 -5.78 8.12
N GLN A 20 25.03 -5.09 7.06
CA GLN A 20 24.32 -5.73 5.95
C GLN A 20 25.23 -6.72 5.21
N GLU A 21 26.47 -6.35 4.92
CA GLU A 21 27.46 -7.23 4.29
C GLU A 21 27.76 -8.47 5.15
N SER A 22 27.93 -8.29 6.47
CA SER A 22 28.15 -9.42 7.39
C SER A 22 26.95 -10.38 7.43
N LEU A 23 25.73 -9.83 7.35
CA LEU A 23 24.52 -10.63 7.30
C LEU A 23 24.43 -11.38 5.96
N GLU A 24 24.63 -10.68 4.84
CA GLU A 24 24.55 -11.24 3.49
C GLU A 24 25.63 -12.29 3.19
N ASN A 25 26.78 -12.22 3.85
CA ASN A 25 27.87 -13.19 3.72
C ASN A 25 27.80 -14.35 4.73
N ASP A 26 26.85 -14.32 5.68
CA ASP A 26 26.66 -15.44 6.60
C ASP A 26 26.13 -16.67 5.85
N PRO A 27 26.81 -17.83 5.88
CA PRO A 27 26.41 -19.00 5.11
C PRO A 27 25.01 -19.52 5.47
N ALA A 28 24.64 -19.51 6.74
CA ALA A 28 23.32 -19.99 7.17
C ALA A 28 22.21 -19.03 6.71
N TYR A 29 22.48 -17.73 6.70
CA TYR A 29 21.58 -16.73 6.14
C TYR A 29 21.42 -16.87 4.62
N GLN A 30 22.49 -17.12 3.89
CA GLN A 30 22.43 -17.38 2.44
C GLN A 30 21.63 -18.65 2.11
N GLU A 31 21.89 -19.74 2.83
CA GLU A 31 21.12 -20.99 2.68
C GLU A 31 19.63 -20.76 2.94
N LEU A 32 19.28 -20.02 4.00
CA LEU A 32 17.90 -19.64 4.29
C LEU A 32 17.30 -18.77 3.17
N GLN A 33 18.05 -17.83 2.62
CA GLN A 33 17.57 -17.01 1.50
C GLN A 33 17.27 -17.86 0.26
N GLU A 34 18.12 -18.84 -0.05
CA GLU A 34 17.87 -19.77 -1.14
C GLU A 34 16.63 -20.63 -0.90
N GLU A 35 16.45 -21.14 0.32
CA GLU A 35 15.25 -21.89 0.71
C GLU A 35 13.98 -21.03 0.59
N VAL A 36 14.02 -19.78 1.06
CA VAL A 36 12.92 -18.82 0.92
C VAL A 36 12.65 -18.51 -0.54
N ALA A 37 13.68 -18.35 -1.37
CA ALA A 37 13.53 -18.11 -2.80
C ALA A 37 12.83 -19.29 -3.49
N LYS A 38 13.31 -20.52 -3.25
CA LYS A 38 12.69 -21.77 -3.75
C LYS A 38 11.25 -21.92 -3.26
N PHE A 39 10.99 -21.65 -1.98
CA PHE A 39 9.64 -21.69 -1.41
C PHE A 39 8.71 -20.65 -2.06
N ARG A 40 9.19 -19.43 -2.30
CA ARG A 40 8.43 -18.37 -2.97
C ARG A 40 8.10 -18.73 -4.41
N GLU A 41 9.04 -19.30 -5.15
CA GLU A 41 8.82 -19.80 -6.51
C GLU A 41 7.76 -20.90 -6.52
N ASN A 42 7.93 -21.94 -5.70
CA ASN A 42 6.96 -23.02 -5.55
C ASN A 42 5.57 -22.49 -5.15
N SER A 43 5.51 -21.51 -4.24
CA SER A 43 4.26 -20.88 -3.81
C SER A 43 3.60 -20.09 -4.93
N LYS A 44 4.38 -19.41 -5.77
CA LYS A 44 3.90 -18.69 -6.94
C LYS A 44 3.31 -19.66 -7.95
N ASP A 45 4.00 -20.75 -8.26
CA ASP A 45 3.52 -21.76 -9.21
C ASP A 45 2.26 -22.45 -8.71
N LYS A 46 2.23 -22.79 -7.41
CA LYS A 46 1.04 -23.37 -6.79
C LYS A 46 -0.14 -22.40 -6.82
N LYS A 47 0.12 -21.11 -6.55
CA LYS A 47 -0.90 -20.06 -6.67
C LYS A 47 -1.43 -19.97 -8.09
N VAL A 48 -0.56 -19.93 -9.10
CA VAL A 48 -0.96 -19.90 -10.52
C VAL A 48 -1.84 -21.10 -10.85
N GLN A 49 -1.43 -22.32 -10.46
CA GLN A 49 -2.24 -23.53 -10.67
C GLN A 49 -3.63 -23.41 -10.05
N VAL A 50 -3.71 -23.01 -8.77
CA VAL A 50 -4.99 -22.86 -8.06
C VAL A 50 -5.84 -21.77 -8.70
N THR A 51 -5.25 -20.63 -9.06
CA THR A 51 -5.98 -19.49 -9.64
C THR A 51 -6.28 -19.64 -11.12
N SER A 52 -5.71 -20.65 -11.79
CA SER A 52 -5.92 -20.86 -13.23
C SER A 52 -7.30 -21.40 -13.58
N ASN A 53 -8.02 -21.96 -12.60
CA ASN A 53 -9.36 -22.50 -12.82
C ASN A 53 -10.38 -21.36 -13.08
N GLN A 54 -11.46 -21.70 -13.77
CA GLN A 54 -12.45 -20.73 -14.23
C GLN A 54 -13.13 -19.99 -13.06
N THR A 55 -13.37 -20.68 -11.93
CA THR A 55 -13.98 -20.08 -10.73
C THR A 55 -13.11 -18.99 -10.13
N MET A 56 -11.80 -19.22 -9.99
CA MET A 56 -10.87 -18.25 -9.43
C MET A 56 -10.66 -17.05 -10.35
N LYS A 57 -10.68 -17.27 -11.67
CA LYS A 57 -10.66 -16.18 -12.65
C LYS A 57 -11.92 -15.32 -12.54
N ALA A 58 -13.09 -15.93 -12.50
CA ALA A 58 -14.36 -15.20 -12.33
C ALA A 58 -14.37 -14.38 -11.03
N MET A 59 -13.88 -14.94 -9.92
CA MET A 59 -13.74 -14.20 -8.65
C MET A 59 -12.74 -13.03 -8.78
N ALA A 60 -11.63 -13.20 -9.50
CA ALA A 60 -10.66 -12.14 -9.73
C ALA A 60 -11.25 -11.00 -10.57
N ASP A 61 -12.02 -11.33 -11.59
CA ASP A 61 -12.71 -10.35 -12.42
C ASP A 61 -13.78 -9.58 -11.61
N GLN A 62 -14.60 -10.30 -10.82
CA GLN A 62 -15.56 -9.68 -9.90
C GLN A 62 -14.89 -8.74 -8.89
N MET A 63 -13.76 -9.14 -8.30
CA MET A 63 -13.00 -8.27 -7.40
C MET A 63 -12.49 -6.99 -8.10
N LYS A 64 -12.09 -7.10 -9.37
CA LYS A 64 -11.64 -5.97 -10.16
C LYS A 64 -12.79 -5.02 -10.47
N GLU A 65 -13.95 -5.55 -10.85
CA GLU A 65 -15.18 -4.78 -11.10
C GLU A 65 -15.60 -4.03 -9.83
N LEU A 66 -15.75 -4.72 -8.70
CA LEU A 66 -16.09 -4.10 -7.41
C LEU A 66 -15.10 -3.01 -7.01
N LYS A 67 -13.79 -3.21 -7.26
CA LYS A 67 -12.78 -2.20 -6.95
C LYS A 67 -12.94 -0.94 -7.82
N THR A 68 -13.27 -1.12 -9.09
CA THR A 68 -13.56 0.00 -10.02
C THR A 68 -14.81 0.74 -9.55
N GLU A 69 -15.91 0.03 -9.31
CA GLU A 69 -17.16 0.61 -8.83
C GLU A 69 -16.97 1.39 -7.51
N ILE A 70 -16.24 0.82 -6.53
CA ILE A 70 -15.92 1.51 -5.27
C ILE A 70 -15.12 2.79 -5.53
N SER A 71 -14.19 2.78 -6.48
CA SER A 71 -13.39 3.97 -6.81
C SER A 71 -14.26 5.06 -7.42
N GLU A 72 -15.08 4.71 -8.41
CA GLU A 72 -15.99 5.64 -9.08
C GLU A 72 -17.00 6.23 -8.10
N ASN A 73 -17.59 5.41 -7.22
CA ASN A 73 -18.52 5.88 -6.19
C ASN A 73 -17.84 6.81 -5.17
N LYS A 74 -16.56 6.57 -4.83
CA LYS A 74 -15.80 7.49 -3.96
C LYS A 74 -15.52 8.82 -4.63
N ASP A 75 -15.24 8.83 -5.93
CA ASP A 75 -15.01 10.05 -6.69
C ASP A 75 -16.30 10.88 -6.80
N ILE A 76 -17.43 10.20 -7.09
CA ILE A 76 -18.77 10.81 -7.09
C ILE A 76 -19.09 11.38 -5.69
N LEU A 77 -18.94 10.57 -4.63
CA LEU A 77 -19.15 11.01 -3.26
C LEU A 77 -18.27 12.22 -2.92
N GLY A 78 -17.01 12.25 -3.38
CA GLY A 78 -16.12 13.39 -3.18
C GLY A 78 -16.66 14.69 -3.78
N GLN A 79 -17.29 14.61 -4.96
CA GLN A 79 -17.95 15.75 -5.60
C GLN A 79 -19.21 16.16 -4.83
N GLU A 80 -20.07 15.21 -4.49
CA GLU A 80 -21.30 15.46 -3.72
C GLU A 80 -21.02 16.10 -2.36
N LEU A 81 -19.97 15.65 -1.65
CA LEU A 81 -19.57 16.25 -0.37
C LEU A 81 -19.02 17.68 -0.54
N ALA A 82 -18.34 17.97 -1.64
CA ALA A 82 -17.88 19.33 -1.93
C ALA A 82 -19.05 20.27 -2.24
N ASP A 83 -20.03 19.79 -3.01
CA ASP A 83 -21.26 20.54 -3.32
C ASP A 83 -22.11 20.74 -2.06
N TYR A 84 -22.29 19.70 -1.24
CA TYR A 84 -22.99 19.81 0.05
C TYR A 84 -22.34 20.86 0.96
N TYR A 85 -21.01 20.87 1.08
CA TYR A 85 -20.31 21.89 1.86
C TYR A 85 -20.52 23.29 1.28
N LYS A 86 -20.49 23.43 -0.05
CA LYS A 86 -20.69 24.72 -0.74
C LYS A 86 -22.10 25.27 -0.53
N GLU A 87 -23.12 24.41 -0.48
CA GLU A 87 -24.52 24.79 -0.30
C GLU A 87 -24.89 25.03 1.17
N SER A 88 -24.46 24.14 2.07
CA SER A 88 -24.87 24.14 3.48
C SER A 88 -23.90 24.86 4.41
N GLY A 89 -22.63 24.99 4.02
CA GLY A 89 -21.53 25.39 4.91
C GLY A 89 -21.19 24.35 5.99
N SER A 90 -21.87 23.21 6.02
CA SER A 90 -21.65 22.15 7.00
C SER A 90 -20.50 21.24 6.58
N MET A 91 -19.65 20.92 7.55
CA MET A 91 -18.57 19.95 7.41
C MET A 91 -18.95 18.58 8.00
N GLU A 92 -20.19 18.39 8.41
CA GLU A 92 -20.65 17.16 9.07
C GLU A 92 -21.83 16.56 8.31
N ILE A 93 -21.82 15.23 8.18
CA ILE A 93 -22.90 14.43 7.61
C ILE A 93 -23.27 13.34 8.60
N THR A 94 -24.51 12.89 8.58
CA THR A 94 -24.93 11.68 9.31
C THR A 94 -25.02 10.53 8.32
N ASP A 95 -24.36 9.42 8.61
CA ASP A 95 -24.43 8.22 7.77
C ASP A 95 -25.72 7.41 7.98
N GLU A 96 -25.89 6.35 7.19
CA GLU A 96 -27.04 5.46 7.24
C GLU A 96 -27.23 4.76 8.61
N ASP A 97 -26.14 4.59 9.36
CA ASP A 97 -26.14 4.00 10.70
C ASP A 97 -26.40 5.05 11.81
N GLY A 98 -26.59 6.33 11.44
CA GLY A 98 -26.81 7.42 12.38
C GLY A 98 -25.52 8.00 12.99
N ASN A 99 -24.34 7.63 12.50
CA ASN A 99 -23.08 8.19 12.97
C ASN A 99 -22.78 9.51 12.26
N VAL A 100 -22.41 10.53 13.04
CA VAL A 100 -21.92 11.80 12.50
C VAL A 100 -20.47 11.63 12.03
N LYS A 101 -20.23 11.88 10.75
CA LYS A 101 -18.90 11.93 10.14
C LYS A 101 -18.56 13.36 9.72
N ARG A 102 -17.27 13.69 9.76
CA ARG A 102 -16.75 14.98 9.30
C ARG A 102 -16.11 14.87 7.91
N ILE A 103 -16.44 15.80 7.03
CA ILE A 103 -15.84 15.98 5.71
C ILE A 103 -14.38 16.44 5.88
N VAL A 104 -13.45 15.77 5.19
CA VAL A 104 -12.03 16.14 5.15
C VAL A 104 -11.60 16.32 3.70
N PHE A 105 -11.27 17.54 3.31
CA PHE A 105 -10.74 17.84 1.98
C PHE A 105 -9.23 17.60 1.93
N SER A 106 -8.77 16.81 0.95
CA SER A 106 -7.35 16.61 0.66
C SER A 106 -7.06 17.06 -0.77
N VAL A 107 -6.42 18.22 -0.92
CA VAL A 107 -5.98 18.73 -2.23
C VAL A 107 -4.60 18.16 -2.56
N LYS A 108 -4.45 17.58 -3.77
CA LYS A 108 -3.16 17.13 -4.29
C LYS A 108 -3.00 17.60 -5.73
N LEU A 109 -1.78 17.99 -6.10
CA LEU A 109 -1.40 18.22 -7.49
C LEU A 109 -0.97 16.89 -8.10
N VAL A 110 -1.47 16.58 -9.30
CA VAL A 110 -1.07 15.41 -10.09
C VAL A 110 -0.52 15.87 -11.43
N ASN A 111 0.39 15.09 -11.99
CA ASN A 111 0.90 15.36 -13.34
C ASN A 111 -0.23 15.11 -14.35
N GLY A 112 -0.40 16.03 -15.29
CA GLY A 112 -1.37 15.94 -16.39
C GLY A 112 -0.89 15.05 -17.54
#